data_AF-A0A1V5SIH9-F1
#
_entry.id   AF-A0A1V5SIH9-F1
#
_cell.length_a   1.000
_cell.length_b   1.000
_cell.length_c   1.000
_cell.angle_alpha   90.00
_cell.angle_beta   90.00
_cell.angle_gamma   90.00
#
_symmetry.space_group_name_H-M   'P 1'
#
loop_
_entity.id
_entity.type
_entity.pdbx_description
1 polymer ?
#
loop_
_entity_poly.entity_id
_entity_poly.type
_entity_poly.pdbx_seq_one_letter_code
_entity_poly.pdbx_strand_id
1 'polypeptide(L)'
;MNRETLLKKYSKTAETPVDSEAIFRVLDGEASVKGMASKLAEMEGDFALGFALKNDPSRLFLIRNNERPLHVAYVPRLTALFWSSDHEHLEYALARNGLQGSVWAILEDHLYIADVRNFNSRSRMKKIPCAMKPYVGPGWTEDDFHCQRPPRFFSFDELQDFGLLDGAGMNERSKIPCAVCGVEFAAEELFYDDMSRRFMCEACSFDCLEQDSGKMGDLFQLSGV
;
A
#
# COMPACT_ATOMS: atom_id res chain seq x y z
N MET A 1 10.47 -6.84 23.96
CA MET A 1 11.05 -8.18 24.06
C MET A 1 11.27 -8.71 22.66
N ASN A 2 12.38 -9.40 22.43
CA ASN A 2 12.64 -10.15 21.20
C ASN A 2 11.69 -11.36 21.07
N ARG A 3 11.66 -11.96 19.86
CA ARG A 3 10.79 -13.08 19.48
C ARG A 3 10.83 -14.25 20.46
N GLU A 4 12.01 -14.75 20.81
CA GLU A 4 12.16 -15.95 21.65
C GLU A 4 11.63 -15.70 23.06
N THR A 5 11.92 -14.53 23.62
CA THR A 5 11.44 -14.15 24.96
C THR A 5 9.93 -13.96 24.97
N LEU A 6 9.39 -13.36 23.91
CA LEU A 6 7.95 -13.12 23.76
C LEU A 6 7.18 -14.45 23.68
N LEU A 7 7.59 -15.36 22.79
CA LEU A 7 6.98 -16.70 22.64
C LEU A 7 7.05 -17.50 23.95
N LYS A 8 8.21 -17.48 24.62
CA LYS A 8 8.41 -18.17 25.91
C LYS A 8 7.49 -17.61 27.01
N LYS A 9 7.42 -16.28 27.15
CA LYS A 9 6.58 -15.63 28.19
C LYS A 9 5.11 -16.01 28.05
N TYR A 10 4.60 -16.05 26.82
CA TYR A 10 3.20 -16.34 26.54
C TYR A 10 2.91 -17.83 26.27
N SER A 11 3.91 -18.71 26.43
CA SER A 11 3.79 -20.15 26.15
C SER A 11 3.22 -20.44 24.76
N LYS A 12 3.73 -19.70 23.76
CA LYS A 12 3.36 -19.83 22.34
C LYS A 12 4.54 -20.41 21.55
N THR A 13 4.23 -20.99 20.40
CA THR A 13 5.21 -21.45 19.40
C THR A 13 4.94 -20.77 18.07
N ALA A 14 5.99 -20.53 17.30
CA ALA A 14 5.92 -20.06 15.92
C ALA A 14 6.51 -21.15 15.01
N GLU A 15 5.88 -21.37 13.85
CA GLU A 15 6.31 -22.37 12.87
C GLU A 15 7.42 -21.82 11.97
N THR A 16 7.43 -20.50 11.77
CA THR A 16 8.41 -19.78 10.96
C THR A 16 9.37 -18.98 11.85
N PRO A 17 10.57 -18.66 11.36
CA PRO A 17 11.52 -17.80 12.05
C PRO A 17 11.13 -16.32 12.01
N VAL A 18 9.96 -15.95 11.47
CA VAL A 18 9.58 -14.56 11.25
C VAL A 18 8.97 -13.94 12.53
N ASP A 19 9.43 -12.73 12.88
CA ASP A 19 8.97 -12.01 14.08
C ASP A 19 7.48 -11.66 14.03
N SER A 20 6.95 -11.38 12.83
CA SER A 20 5.53 -11.08 12.65
C SER A 20 4.63 -12.24 13.04
N GLU A 21 5.03 -13.50 12.76
CA GLU A 21 4.25 -14.66 13.22
C GLU A 21 4.22 -14.70 14.76
N ALA A 22 5.36 -14.47 15.42
CA ALA A 22 5.42 -14.48 16.88
C ALA A 22 4.49 -13.43 17.50
N ILE A 23 4.44 -12.24 16.91
CA ILE A 23 3.49 -11.18 17.30
C ILE A 23 2.06 -11.69 17.21
N PHE A 24 1.65 -12.24 16.07
CA PHE A 24 0.28 -12.72 15.88
C PHE A 24 -0.06 -13.92 16.76
N ARG A 25 0.88 -14.84 17.04
CA ARG A 25 0.66 -15.95 17.98
C ARG A 25 0.40 -15.49 19.41
N VAL A 26 1.02 -14.39 19.83
CA VAL A 26 0.86 -13.78 21.17
C VAL A 26 -0.47 -13.02 21.28
N LEU A 27 -0.88 -12.37 20.20
CA LEU A 27 -2.19 -11.71 20.10
C LEU A 27 -3.34 -12.72 19.93
N ASP A 28 -3.08 -13.91 19.39
CA ASP A 28 -4.08 -14.94 19.18
C ASP A 28 -4.75 -15.39 20.49
N GLY A 29 -6.09 -15.30 20.51
CA GLY A 29 -6.93 -15.54 21.69
C GLY A 29 -7.15 -14.32 22.59
N GLU A 30 -6.52 -13.17 22.31
CA GLU A 30 -6.77 -11.93 23.07
C GLU A 30 -8.10 -11.29 22.66
N ALA A 31 -9.07 -11.27 23.57
CA ALA A 31 -10.39 -10.69 23.31
C ALA A 31 -10.45 -9.20 23.66
N SER A 32 -9.57 -8.72 24.56
CA SER A 32 -9.66 -7.37 25.10
C SER A 32 -8.70 -6.44 24.36
N VAL A 33 -9.21 -5.29 23.94
CA VAL A 33 -8.39 -4.26 23.28
C VAL A 33 -7.28 -3.75 24.19
N LYS A 34 -7.54 -3.64 25.50
CA LYS A 34 -6.53 -3.29 26.49
C LYS A 34 -5.43 -4.35 26.61
N GLY A 35 -5.80 -5.63 26.58
CA GLY A 35 -4.84 -6.74 26.56
C GLY A 35 -3.99 -6.75 25.30
N MET A 36 -4.59 -6.47 24.13
CA MET A 36 -3.83 -6.32 22.88
C MET A 36 -2.80 -5.20 22.99
N ALA A 37 -3.22 -3.99 23.42
CA ALA A 37 -2.32 -2.86 23.60
C ALA A 37 -1.21 -3.17 24.62
N SER A 38 -1.54 -3.84 25.73
CA SER A 38 -0.53 -4.24 26.73
C SER A 38 0.49 -5.21 26.15
N LYS A 39 0.07 -6.19 25.34
CA LYS A 39 0.97 -7.15 24.70
C LYS A 39 1.84 -6.49 23.63
N LEU A 40 1.26 -5.61 22.81
CA LEU A 40 1.97 -4.84 21.79
C LEU A 40 3.05 -3.94 22.42
N ALA A 41 2.74 -3.28 23.54
CA ALA A 41 3.69 -2.43 24.28
C ALA A 41 4.91 -3.20 24.82
N GLU A 42 4.81 -4.52 24.99
CA GLU A 42 5.93 -5.36 25.42
C GLU A 42 6.85 -5.80 24.29
N MET A 43 6.45 -5.60 23.04
CA MET A 43 7.23 -6.01 21.86
C MET A 43 8.36 -5.00 21.62
N GLU A 44 9.54 -5.50 21.26
CA GLU A 44 10.67 -4.67 20.81
C GLU A 44 10.90 -4.97 19.35
N GLY A 45 11.21 -3.95 18.56
CA GLY A 45 11.41 -4.07 17.13
C GLY A 45 10.92 -2.84 16.41
N ASP A 46 11.10 -2.83 15.10
CA ASP A 46 10.71 -1.77 14.19
C ASP A 46 9.55 -2.28 13.32
N PHE A 47 8.34 -1.73 13.51
CA PHE A 47 7.16 -2.28 12.85
C PHE A 47 6.01 -1.29 12.67
N ALA A 48 5.31 -1.49 11.54
CA ALA A 48 3.95 -1.04 11.30
C ALA A 48 3.09 -2.28 11.02
N LEU A 49 1.97 -2.42 11.72
CA LEU A 49 1.11 -3.59 11.65
C LEU A 49 -0.32 -3.18 11.30
N GLY A 50 -0.91 -3.94 10.38
CA GLY A 50 -2.34 -3.97 10.12
C GLY A 50 -2.88 -5.38 10.26
N PHE A 51 -3.92 -5.57 11.07
CA PHE A 51 -4.52 -6.89 11.27
C PHE A 51 -6.01 -6.80 11.60
N ALA A 52 -6.71 -7.92 11.38
CA ALA A 52 -8.10 -8.12 11.77
C ALA A 52 -8.22 -9.43 12.56
N LEU A 53 -9.21 -9.50 13.44
CA LEU A 53 -9.48 -10.72 14.18
C LEU A 53 -10.29 -11.68 13.29
N LYS A 54 -9.94 -12.97 13.30
CA LYS A 54 -10.63 -13.99 12.49
C LYS A 54 -12.15 -14.03 12.74
N ASN A 55 -12.58 -13.77 13.97
CA ASN A 55 -13.99 -13.74 14.37
C ASN A 55 -14.65 -12.36 14.24
N ASP A 56 -13.90 -11.31 13.88
CA ASP A 56 -14.43 -9.96 13.66
C ASP A 56 -13.65 -9.25 12.53
N PRO A 57 -13.79 -9.72 11.28
CA PRO A 57 -13.04 -9.18 10.14
C PRO A 57 -13.46 -7.74 9.77
N SER A 58 -14.57 -7.24 10.32
CA SER A 58 -15.03 -5.86 10.12
C SER A 58 -14.28 -4.83 10.97
N ARG A 59 -13.42 -5.26 11.89
CA ARG A 59 -12.52 -4.38 12.66
C ARG A 59 -11.08 -4.54 12.20
N LEU A 60 -10.52 -3.44 11.73
CA LEU A 60 -9.11 -3.30 11.40
C LEU A 60 -8.38 -2.63 12.57
N PHE A 61 -7.28 -3.24 12.97
CA PHE A 61 -6.35 -2.73 13.96
C PHE A 61 -5.09 -2.23 13.24
N LEU A 62 -4.67 -1.01 13.54
CA LEU A 62 -3.48 -0.39 12.97
C LEU A 62 -2.59 0.15 14.08
N ILE A 63 -1.30 -0.09 14.00
CA ILE A 63 -0.31 0.44 14.94
C ILE A 63 1.03 0.61 14.24
N ARG A 64 1.77 1.65 14.61
CA ARG A 64 3.16 1.86 14.19
C ARG A 64 3.99 2.44 15.33
N ASN A 65 5.29 2.18 15.29
CA ASN A 65 6.26 2.92 16.09
C ASN A 65 6.98 3.98 15.23
N ASN A 66 7.93 4.70 15.83
CA ASN A 66 8.57 5.88 15.23
C ASN A 66 9.27 5.60 13.87
N GLU A 67 9.71 4.37 13.66
CA GLU A 67 10.62 4.02 12.56
C GLU A 67 9.93 3.48 11.29
N ARG A 68 8.64 3.10 11.34
CA ARG A 68 7.85 2.70 10.14
C ARG A 68 6.65 3.60 9.85
N PRO A 69 6.60 4.28 8.70
CA PRO A 69 5.42 5.03 8.30
C PRO A 69 4.20 4.14 8.08
N LEU A 70 3.03 4.68 8.41
CA LEU A 70 1.74 4.06 8.17
C LEU A 70 0.70 5.15 7.93
N HIS A 71 0.26 5.22 6.68
CA HIS A 71 -0.68 6.18 6.15
C HIS A 71 -2.04 5.53 5.95
N VAL A 72 -3.10 6.33 6.07
CA VAL A 72 -4.48 5.89 5.86
C VAL A 72 -5.23 6.91 5.02
N ALA A 73 -6.26 6.44 4.32
CA ALA A 73 -7.22 7.29 3.64
C ALA A 73 -8.61 6.70 3.74
N TYR A 74 -9.55 7.53 4.14
CA TYR A 74 -10.96 7.18 4.18
C TYR A 74 -11.69 7.74 2.97
N VAL A 75 -12.43 6.88 2.27
CA VAL A 75 -13.25 7.24 1.11
C VAL A 75 -14.73 7.08 1.49
N PRO A 76 -15.43 8.16 1.89
CA PRO A 76 -16.80 8.09 2.42
C PRO A 76 -17.78 7.45 1.42
N ARG A 77 -17.63 7.76 0.13
CA ARG A 77 -18.50 7.24 -0.93
C ARG A 77 -18.44 5.71 -1.05
N LEU A 78 -17.31 5.11 -0.72
CA LEU A 78 -17.12 3.65 -0.72
C LEU A 78 -17.33 3.03 0.66
N THR A 79 -17.49 3.85 1.70
CA THR A 79 -17.44 3.40 3.09
C THR A 79 -16.23 2.50 3.34
N ALA A 80 -15.07 2.91 2.82
CA ALA A 80 -13.84 2.11 2.81
C ALA A 80 -12.67 2.92 3.38
N LEU A 81 -11.81 2.23 4.13
CA LEU A 81 -10.54 2.76 4.64
C LEU A 81 -9.41 1.99 3.97
N PHE A 82 -8.51 2.71 3.30
CA PHE A 82 -7.29 2.19 2.71
C PHE A 82 -6.10 2.56 3.61
N TRP A 83 -5.05 1.75 3.60
CA TRP A 83 -3.81 2.03 4.33
C TRP A 83 -2.60 1.52 3.57
N SER A 84 -1.46 2.18 3.74
CA SER A 84 -0.19 1.87 3.08
C SER A 84 0.97 2.37 3.94
N SER A 85 2.15 1.77 3.81
CA SER A 85 3.37 2.34 4.37
C SER A 85 3.78 3.65 3.68
N ASP A 86 3.37 3.81 2.42
CA ASP A 86 3.73 4.92 1.56
C ASP A 86 2.53 5.86 1.33
N HIS A 87 2.76 7.16 1.55
CA HIS A 87 1.78 8.22 1.37
C HIS A 87 1.42 8.43 -0.11
N GLU A 88 2.42 8.54 -0.97
CA GLU A 88 2.26 8.84 -2.39
C GLU A 88 1.55 7.72 -3.12
N HIS A 89 1.87 6.47 -2.76
CA HIS A 89 1.18 5.29 -3.29
C HIS A 89 -0.33 5.36 -3.00
N LEU A 90 -0.73 5.79 -1.79
CA LEU A 90 -2.14 5.88 -1.43
C LEU A 90 -2.83 7.04 -2.17
N GLU A 91 -2.19 8.19 -2.30
CA GLU A 91 -2.72 9.34 -3.07
C GLU A 91 -2.92 8.99 -4.53
N TYR A 92 -1.91 8.38 -5.16
CA TYR A 92 -1.96 7.93 -6.53
C TYR A 92 -3.09 6.93 -6.76
N ALA A 93 -3.21 5.91 -5.89
CA ALA A 93 -4.26 4.90 -6.00
C ALA A 93 -5.67 5.51 -5.93
N LEU A 94 -5.88 6.53 -5.10
CA LEU A 94 -7.16 7.23 -5.02
C LEU A 94 -7.42 8.07 -6.28
N ALA A 95 -6.45 8.91 -6.68
CA ALA A 95 -6.58 9.80 -7.83
C ALA A 95 -6.85 9.04 -9.12
N ARG A 96 -6.09 7.96 -9.37
CA ARG A 96 -6.24 7.09 -10.55
C ARG A 96 -7.64 6.49 -10.68
N ASN A 97 -8.31 6.24 -9.55
CA ASN A 97 -9.66 5.67 -9.53
C ASN A 97 -10.76 6.74 -9.43
N GLY A 98 -10.42 8.03 -9.58
CA GLY A 98 -11.36 9.14 -9.44
C GLY A 98 -11.97 9.22 -8.03
N LEU A 99 -11.24 8.73 -7.02
CA LEU A 99 -11.67 8.75 -5.63
C LEU A 99 -11.09 9.98 -4.93
N GLN A 100 -11.95 10.70 -4.22
CA GLN A 100 -11.54 11.82 -3.38
C GLN A 100 -11.38 11.33 -1.93
N GLY A 101 -10.20 11.52 -1.36
CA GLY A 101 -9.89 11.21 0.02
C GLY A 101 -8.57 11.85 0.43
N SER A 102 -8.51 12.38 1.65
CA SER A 102 -7.24 12.86 2.22
C SER A 102 -6.43 11.66 2.70
N VAL A 103 -5.13 11.68 2.43
CA VAL A 103 -4.17 10.73 3.02
C VAL A 103 -3.54 11.39 4.24
N TRP A 104 -3.41 10.64 5.34
CA TRP A 104 -2.72 11.12 6.53
C TRP A 104 -2.00 9.99 7.26
N ALA A 105 -0.88 10.32 7.91
CA ALA A 105 -0.16 9.40 8.78
C ALA A 105 -0.91 9.18 10.10
N ILE A 106 -0.96 7.93 10.58
CA ILE A 106 -1.39 7.67 11.95
C ILE A 106 -0.24 7.99 12.92
N LEU A 107 -0.58 8.39 14.14
CA LEU A 107 0.42 8.72 15.16
C LEU A 107 1.08 7.44 15.70
N GLU A 108 2.37 7.55 16.01
CA GLU A 108 3.11 6.51 16.73
C GLU A 108 2.51 6.20 18.10
N ASP A 109 2.83 5.03 18.66
CA ASP A 109 2.50 4.64 20.04
C ASP A 109 1.00 4.65 20.36
N HIS A 110 0.17 4.43 19.33
CA HIS A 110 -1.26 4.32 19.47
C HIS A 110 -1.80 3.14 18.67
N LEU A 111 -2.63 2.34 19.32
CA LEU A 111 -3.46 1.35 18.65
C LEU A 111 -4.71 2.03 18.11
N TYR A 112 -4.80 2.11 16.78
CA TYR A 112 -5.97 2.59 16.07
C TYR A 112 -6.90 1.44 15.72
N ILE A 113 -8.21 1.68 15.84
CA ILE A 113 -9.24 0.68 15.58
C ILE A 113 -10.27 1.31 14.66
N ALA A 114 -10.35 0.78 13.45
CA ALA A 114 -11.34 1.16 12.46
C ALA A 114 -12.40 0.05 12.38
N ASP A 115 -13.66 0.40 12.67
CA ASP A 115 -14.78 -0.54 12.57
C ASP A 115 -15.65 -0.11 11.40
N VAL A 116 -15.65 -0.90 10.32
CA VAL A 116 -16.34 -0.57 9.06
C VAL A 116 -17.85 -0.37 9.29
N ARG A 117 -18.43 -1.03 10.31
CA ARG A 117 -19.84 -0.90 10.67
C ARG A 117 -20.19 0.50 11.19
N ASN A 118 -19.20 1.28 11.62
CA ASN A 118 -19.38 2.62 12.18
C ASN A 118 -19.00 3.74 11.18
N PHE A 119 -18.60 3.38 9.96
CA PHE A 119 -18.22 4.31 8.92
C PHE A 119 -19.42 5.12 8.42
N ASN A 120 -19.22 6.41 8.19
CA ASN A 120 -20.25 7.33 7.68
C ASN A 120 -19.57 8.43 6.85
N SER A 121 -19.87 9.71 7.09
CA SER A 121 -19.08 10.81 6.52
C SER A 121 -17.64 10.87 7.06
N ARG A 122 -17.32 10.10 8.10
CA ARG A 122 -15.97 9.99 8.70
C ARG A 122 -15.62 8.52 9.00
N SER A 123 -14.32 8.22 9.09
CA SER A 123 -13.80 6.89 9.44
C SER A 123 -14.04 6.49 10.91
N ARG A 124 -14.26 7.46 11.82
CA ARG A 124 -14.52 7.24 13.26
C ARG A 124 -13.57 6.23 13.93
N MET A 125 -12.29 6.30 13.59
CA MET A 125 -11.28 5.44 14.20
C MET A 125 -11.17 5.74 15.70
N LYS A 126 -11.17 4.69 16.52
CA LYS A 126 -10.84 4.80 17.95
C LYS A 126 -9.33 4.74 18.11
N LYS A 127 -8.80 5.53 19.04
CA LYS A 127 -7.36 5.61 19.34
C LYS A 127 -7.15 5.21 20.79
N ILE A 128 -6.21 4.31 21.05
CA ILE A 128 -5.85 3.87 22.40
C ILE A 128 -4.34 4.01 22.58
N PRO A 129 -3.88 4.64 23.67
CA PRO A 129 -2.45 4.72 23.97
C PRO A 129 -1.83 3.32 24.06
N CYS A 130 -0.73 3.13 23.35
CA CYS A 130 0.05 1.91 23.32
C CYS A 130 1.53 2.32 23.23
N ALA A 131 2.07 2.83 24.33
CA ALA A 131 3.46 3.28 24.40
C ALA A 131 4.38 2.09 24.18
N MET A 132 4.98 2.03 22.99
CA MET A 132 5.94 0.99 22.67
C MET A 132 7.33 1.44 23.07
N LYS A 133 8.21 0.48 23.34
CA LYS A 133 9.60 0.82 23.56
C LYS A 133 10.21 1.26 22.22
N PRO A 134 10.96 2.38 22.20
CA PRO A 134 11.69 2.76 20.99
C PRO A 134 12.66 1.64 20.61
N TYR A 135 12.77 1.38 19.31
CA TYR A 135 13.75 0.43 18.81
C TYR A 135 15.15 1.02 19.01
N VAL A 136 16.04 0.25 19.63
CA VAL A 136 17.45 0.61 19.79
C VAL A 136 18.27 -0.40 18.99
N GLY A 137 18.45 -0.13 17.70
CA GLY A 137 19.31 -0.89 16.79
C GLY A 137 20.00 0.07 15.82
N PRO A 138 20.86 -0.42 14.91
CA PRO A 138 21.37 0.43 13.83
C PRO A 138 20.14 1.01 13.09
N GLY A 139 20.02 2.34 13.11
CA GLY A 139 18.90 3.02 12.46
C GLY A 139 18.87 2.64 10.99
N TRP A 140 17.70 2.27 10.49
CA TRP A 140 17.50 2.10 9.06
C TRP A 140 17.46 3.51 8.46
N THR A 141 18.36 3.79 7.53
CA THR A 141 18.37 5.03 6.76
C THR A 141 17.44 4.91 5.55
N GLU A 142 16.93 6.00 5.01
CA GLU A 142 16.19 5.96 3.72
C GLU A 142 17.02 5.30 2.60
N ASP A 143 18.35 5.37 2.70
CA ASP A 143 19.29 4.68 1.81
C ASP A 143 19.16 3.14 1.86
N ASP A 144 18.69 2.57 2.97
CA ASP A 144 18.44 1.12 3.11
C ASP A 144 17.13 0.68 2.41
N PHE A 145 16.25 1.64 2.10
CA PHE A 145 15.01 1.44 1.34
C PHE A 145 15.14 1.85 -0.13
N HIS A 146 16.30 2.36 -0.55
CA HIS A 146 16.59 2.41 -1.98
C HIS A 146 16.55 0.98 -2.50
N CYS A 147 15.55 0.72 -3.35
CA CYS A 147 15.52 -0.47 -4.19
C CYS A 147 16.88 -0.52 -4.91
N GLN A 148 17.82 -1.33 -4.42
CA GLN A 148 19.16 -1.46 -5.04
C GLN A 148 19.08 -1.99 -6.47
N ARG A 149 17.88 -2.40 -6.88
CA ARG A 149 17.50 -2.56 -8.28
C ARG A 149 16.34 -1.62 -8.58
N PRO A 150 16.42 -0.82 -9.66
CA PRO A 150 15.22 -0.19 -10.21
C PRO A 150 14.14 -1.27 -10.43
N PRO A 151 12.84 -0.90 -10.41
CA PRO A 151 11.76 -1.83 -10.72
C PRO A 151 12.14 -2.69 -11.93
N ARG A 152 12.09 -4.01 -11.76
CA ARG A 152 12.41 -4.95 -12.83
C ARG A 152 11.28 -4.90 -13.84
N PHE A 153 11.43 -4.05 -14.84
CA PHE A 153 10.59 -4.03 -16.01
C PHE A 153 10.84 -5.31 -16.81
N PHE A 154 9.77 -5.94 -17.28
CA PHE A 154 9.87 -7.11 -18.14
C PHE A 154 10.11 -6.67 -19.57
N SER A 155 11.08 -7.29 -20.26
CA SER A 155 11.25 -7.08 -21.69
C SER A 155 10.07 -7.65 -22.48
N PHE A 156 9.91 -7.22 -23.74
CA PHE A 156 8.92 -7.80 -24.66
C PHE A 156 9.08 -9.33 -24.76
N ASP A 157 10.33 -9.82 -24.82
CA ASP A 157 10.65 -11.26 -24.82
C ASP A 157 10.15 -11.95 -23.54
N GLU A 158 10.37 -11.34 -22.37
CA GLU A 158 9.88 -11.88 -21.10
C GLU A 158 8.34 -11.91 -21.09
N LEU A 159 7.66 -10.89 -21.61
CA LEU A 159 6.20 -10.85 -21.73
C LEU A 159 5.65 -11.90 -22.73
N GLN A 160 6.37 -12.19 -23.80
CA GLN A 160 6.03 -13.24 -24.76
C GLN A 160 6.17 -14.63 -24.14
N ASP A 161 7.23 -14.87 -23.35
CA ASP A 161 7.45 -16.14 -22.65
C ASP A 161 6.39 -16.43 -21.57
N PHE A 162 5.76 -15.38 -21.00
CA PHE A 162 4.61 -15.52 -20.09
C PHE A 162 3.29 -15.83 -20.81
N GLY A 163 3.26 -15.86 -22.15
CA GLY A 163 2.05 -16.09 -22.94
C GLY A 163 1.04 -14.95 -22.87
N LEU A 164 1.43 -13.79 -22.34
CA LEU A 164 0.57 -12.60 -22.18
C LEU A 164 0.21 -11.95 -23.53
N LEU A 165 1.00 -12.22 -24.56
CA LEU A 165 0.85 -11.69 -25.92
C LEU A 165 0.33 -12.74 -26.93
N ASP A 166 0.06 -13.96 -26.47
CA ASP A 166 -0.37 -15.06 -27.34
C ASP A 166 -1.77 -14.79 -27.93
N GLY A 167 -1.84 -14.84 -29.26
CA GLY A 167 -3.07 -14.60 -30.03
C GLY A 167 -3.34 -13.14 -30.41
N ALA A 168 -2.53 -12.18 -29.92
CA ALA A 168 -2.68 -10.77 -30.26
C ALA A 168 -2.01 -10.36 -31.59
N GLY A 169 -1.16 -11.23 -32.17
CA GLY A 169 -0.44 -10.97 -33.43
C GLY A 169 0.59 -9.83 -33.34
N MET A 170 0.99 -9.45 -32.13
CA MET A 170 1.88 -8.33 -31.85
C MET A 170 3.34 -8.78 -31.90
N ASN A 171 4.21 -7.90 -32.39
CA ASN A 171 5.67 -8.06 -32.42
C ASN A 171 6.33 -6.79 -31.88
N GLU A 172 7.65 -6.82 -31.69
CA GLU A 172 8.46 -5.71 -31.15
C GLU A 172 8.25 -4.37 -31.90
N ARG A 173 7.90 -4.42 -33.19
CA ARG A 173 7.68 -3.25 -34.05
C ARG A 173 6.24 -2.80 -34.13
N SER A 174 5.35 -3.47 -33.41
CA SER A 174 3.94 -3.11 -33.37
C SER A 174 3.80 -1.77 -32.68
N LYS A 175 3.14 -0.83 -33.37
CA LYS A 175 2.84 0.48 -32.81
C LYS A 175 1.65 0.34 -31.88
N ILE A 176 1.85 0.61 -30.60
CA ILE A 176 0.82 0.52 -29.58
C ILE A 176 0.59 1.94 -29.04
N PRO A 177 -0.66 2.42 -28.99
CA PRO A 177 -0.95 3.70 -28.37
C PRO A 177 -0.75 3.60 -26.85
N CYS A 178 -0.02 4.55 -26.28
CA CYS A 178 -0.02 4.74 -24.83
C CYS A 178 -1.45 4.97 -24.34
N ALA A 179 -1.87 4.23 -23.32
CA ALA A 179 -3.23 4.30 -22.80
C ALA A 179 -3.60 5.63 -22.12
N VAL A 180 -2.62 6.52 -21.90
CA VAL A 180 -2.81 7.83 -21.27
C VAL A 180 -2.76 8.95 -22.30
N CYS A 181 -1.66 9.10 -23.03
CA CYS A 181 -1.49 10.19 -23.99
C CYS A 181 -1.96 9.87 -25.41
N GLY A 182 -2.27 8.60 -25.71
CA GLY A 182 -2.73 8.15 -27.03
C GLY A 182 -1.66 8.16 -28.13
N VAL A 183 -0.43 8.61 -27.83
CA VAL A 183 0.69 8.60 -28.76
C VAL A 183 1.14 7.17 -29.00
N GLU A 184 1.41 6.82 -30.26
CA GLU A 184 1.90 5.51 -30.65
C GLU A 184 3.40 5.38 -30.40
N PHE A 185 3.79 4.32 -29.70
CA PHE A 185 5.18 3.96 -29.44
C PHE A 185 5.46 2.55 -29.96
N ALA A 186 6.73 2.22 -30.17
CA ALA A 186 7.10 0.82 -30.38
C ALA A 186 6.79 0.02 -29.10
N ALA A 187 6.42 -1.26 -29.24
CA ALA A 187 6.04 -2.09 -28.10
C ALA A 187 7.16 -2.20 -27.05
N GLU A 188 8.43 -2.13 -27.47
CA GLU A 188 9.61 -2.13 -26.59
C GLU A 188 9.79 -0.84 -25.78
N GLU A 189 9.17 0.27 -26.20
CA GLU A 189 9.25 1.58 -25.54
C GLU A 189 8.08 1.80 -24.55
N LEU A 190 7.25 0.78 -24.33
CA LEU A 190 6.06 0.84 -23.50
C LEU A 190 6.14 -0.09 -22.30
N PHE A 191 5.69 0.43 -21.17
CA PHE A 191 5.53 -0.30 -19.92
C PHE A 191 4.16 -0.96 -19.88
N TYR A 192 4.12 -2.27 -19.61
CA TYR A 192 2.88 -2.98 -19.37
C TYR A 192 2.52 -2.93 -17.88
N ASP A 193 1.38 -2.30 -17.56
CA ASP A 193 0.83 -2.31 -16.20
C ASP A 193 -0.13 -3.49 -16.04
N ASP A 194 0.31 -4.54 -15.34
CA ASP A 194 -0.45 -5.77 -15.10
C ASP A 194 -1.78 -5.51 -14.36
N MET A 195 -1.81 -4.48 -13.50
CA MET A 195 -3.01 -4.14 -12.74
C MET A 195 -4.11 -3.53 -13.60
N SER A 196 -3.76 -2.78 -14.66
CA SER A 196 -4.73 -2.19 -15.59
C SER A 196 -4.81 -2.85 -16.94
N ARG A 197 -3.93 -3.82 -17.21
CA ARG A 197 -3.78 -4.52 -18.48
C ARG A 197 -3.61 -3.57 -19.67
N ARG A 198 -2.83 -2.50 -19.48
CA ARG A 198 -2.62 -1.44 -20.47
C ARG A 198 -1.15 -1.11 -20.63
N PHE A 199 -0.78 -0.65 -21.83
CA PHE A 199 0.56 -0.15 -22.14
C PHE A 199 0.65 1.36 -21.91
N MET A 200 1.74 1.81 -21.30
CA MET A 200 2.00 3.22 -20.96
C MET A 200 3.41 3.62 -21.42
N CYS A 201 3.58 4.83 -21.96
CA CYS A 201 4.92 5.31 -22.31
C CYS A 201 5.66 5.79 -21.06
N GLU A 202 6.98 5.91 -21.18
CA GLU A 202 7.87 6.37 -20.11
C GLU A 202 7.37 7.65 -19.43
N ALA A 203 7.12 8.69 -20.22
CA ALA A 203 6.61 9.96 -19.68
C ALA A 203 5.31 9.76 -18.88
N CYS A 204 4.34 9.00 -19.41
CA CYS A 204 3.08 8.76 -18.70
C CYS A 204 3.18 7.75 -17.54
N SER A 205 4.19 6.89 -17.52
CA SER A 205 4.47 5.99 -16.39
C SER A 205 5.14 6.71 -15.22
N PHE A 206 5.89 7.79 -15.50
CA PHE A 206 6.62 8.57 -14.50
C PHE A 206 5.93 9.91 -14.11
N ASP A 207 5.18 10.58 -15.01
CA ASP A 207 4.50 11.87 -14.79
C ASP A 207 3.18 11.78 -13.99
N CYS A 208 2.94 10.68 -13.28
CA CYS A 208 1.84 10.65 -12.31
C CYS A 208 2.14 11.44 -11.03
N LEU A 209 3.31 12.10 -10.93
CA LEU A 209 3.73 12.86 -9.76
C LEU A 209 3.72 14.40 -9.92
N GLU A 210 3.78 14.98 -11.12
CA GLU A 210 3.70 16.44 -11.25
C GLU A 210 3.11 16.89 -12.61
N GLN A 211 1.85 17.32 -12.62
CA GLN A 211 1.41 18.55 -13.32
C GLN A 211 -0.11 18.75 -13.18
N ASP A 212 -0.49 19.54 -12.18
CA ASP A 212 -1.65 20.42 -12.27
C ASP A 212 -1.13 21.85 -12.41
N SER A 213 -0.98 22.34 -13.66
CA SER A 213 -0.92 23.78 -13.92
C SER A 213 -1.45 24.07 -15.32
N GLY A 214 -2.59 24.77 -15.35
CA GLY A 214 -3.40 24.90 -16.55
C GLY A 214 -2.83 25.77 -17.68
N LYS A 215 -3.18 25.40 -18.91
CA LYS A 215 -3.80 26.24 -19.97
C LYS A 215 -3.77 25.50 -21.32
N MET A 216 -4.93 25.50 -21.98
CA MET A 216 -5.22 25.53 -23.44
C MET A 216 -6.41 24.60 -23.69
N GLY A 217 -7.51 25.03 -24.30
CA GLY A 217 -7.61 25.97 -25.42
C GLY A 217 -8.24 25.19 -26.57
N ASP A 218 -9.35 25.71 -27.09
CA ASP A 218 -10.26 25.10 -28.07
C ASP A 218 -9.60 24.38 -29.26
N LEU A 219 -10.32 23.38 -29.80
CA LEU A 219 -10.48 22.97 -31.22
C LEU A 219 -10.98 21.49 -31.20
N PHE A 220 -12.10 21.03 -31.75
CA PHE A 220 -12.94 21.50 -32.86
C PHE A 220 -14.38 21.00 -32.71
N GLN A 221 -15.32 21.84 -33.13
CA GLN A 221 -16.72 21.52 -33.42
C GLN A 221 -16.83 20.50 -34.56
N LEU A 222 -17.73 19.52 -34.44
CA LEU A 222 -18.25 18.76 -35.57
C LEU A 222 -19.55 19.42 -36.04
N SER A 223 -19.44 20.23 -37.09
CA SER A 223 -20.56 20.61 -37.97
C SER A 223 -20.57 19.66 -39.17
N GLY A 224 -21.73 19.08 -39.47
CA GLY A 224 -21.89 18.07 -40.50
C GLY A 224 -21.79 18.56 -41.94
N VAL A 225 -21.60 17.61 -42.85
CA VAL A 225 -22.46 17.25 -44.00
C VAL A 225 -22.20 15.77 -44.28
#